data_AF-A0A3N5UNN2-F1
#
_entry.id   AF-A0A3N5UNN2-F1
#
_cell.length_a   1.000
_cell.length_b   1.000
_cell.length_c   1.000
_cell.angle_alpha   90.00
_cell.angle_beta   90.00
_cell.angle_gamma   90.00
#
_symmetry.space_group_name_H-M   'P 1'
#
loop_
_entity.id
_entity.type
_entity.pdbx_description
1 polymer ?
#
loop_
_entity_poly.entity_id
_entity_poly.type
_entity_poly.pdbx_seq_one_letter_code
_entity_poly.pdbx_strand_id
1 'polypeptide(L)'
;MTDLVRAAVEKDLVASISPATIWRLLDQAAIKPHRWHYWLNSTDPQFEVKMQELVGLYLQALAMYQRGEILLCVDEKTSIQALERKHPTIPGQAGSITKIEHEYTRHGTRCLTAGFEVATGQVLGMLTPNRPAEVFAEFVRRVCDRYAQAPSLHLVVDNLSTHYHVLTCQLIADWCDCDPGPLKTGAQRKQFLRDPAKRVVFHFTPTHASWLNQIEIWFSTLTRKVLRRGDFGSLVDLEKKILAFIDYHDVHLAKPYQWTYTGKPLVAEAKVVSLEIYEMRY
;
A
#
# COMPACT_ATOMS: atom_id res chain seq x y z
N MET A 1 8.12 -28.94 -11.12
CA MET A 1 9.34 -29.57 -11.69
C MET A 1 9.03 -30.42 -12.91
N THR A 2 7.97 -31.24 -12.86
CA THR A 2 7.51 -32.06 -14.00
C THR A 2 7.22 -31.24 -15.26
N ASP A 3 6.65 -30.03 -15.13
CA ASP A 3 6.44 -29.14 -16.28
C ASP A 3 7.73 -28.68 -16.96
N LEU A 4 8.81 -28.48 -16.20
CA LEU A 4 10.11 -28.11 -16.76
C LEU A 4 10.78 -29.28 -17.46
N VAL A 5 10.55 -30.52 -16.99
CA VAL A 5 10.98 -31.73 -17.69
C VAL A 5 10.27 -31.85 -19.02
N ARG A 6 8.93 -31.73 -19.01
CA ARG A 6 8.12 -31.75 -20.22
C ARG A 6 8.58 -30.67 -21.21
N ALA A 7 8.73 -29.42 -20.75
CA ALA A 7 9.16 -28.31 -21.60
C ALA A 7 10.58 -28.48 -22.15
N ALA A 8 11.50 -29.12 -21.43
CA ALA A 8 12.86 -29.37 -21.91
C ALA A 8 12.90 -30.41 -23.05
N VAL A 9 12.03 -31.41 -22.98
CA VAL A 9 11.86 -32.43 -24.02
C VAL A 9 11.08 -31.87 -25.22
N GLU A 10 9.97 -31.17 -24.99
CA GLU A 10 9.14 -30.56 -26.06
C GLU A 10 9.90 -29.48 -26.86
N LYS A 11 10.93 -28.86 -26.27
CA LYS A 11 11.78 -27.88 -26.94
C LYS A 11 13.07 -28.48 -27.52
N ASP A 12 13.18 -29.81 -27.56
CA ASP A 12 14.35 -30.55 -28.06
C ASP A 12 15.69 -30.13 -27.41
N LEU A 13 15.65 -29.60 -26.18
CA LEU A 13 16.88 -29.23 -25.46
C LEU A 13 17.65 -30.48 -25.00
N VAL A 14 16.91 -31.55 -24.69
CA VAL A 14 17.40 -32.87 -24.26
C VAL A 14 16.40 -33.94 -24.65
N ALA A 15 16.87 -35.14 -25.03
CA ALA A 15 15.99 -36.27 -25.36
C ALA A 15 15.22 -36.80 -24.13
N SER A 16 15.82 -36.74 -22.95
CA SER A 16 15.17 -37.01 -21.67
C SER A 16 15.95 -36.37 -20.53
N ILE A 17 15.28 -36.03 -19.43
CA ILE A 17 15.93 -35.50 -18.23
C ILE A 17 15.06 -35.78 -17.00
N SER A 18 15.69 -36.09 -15.86
CA SER A 18 14.96 -36.33 -14.63
C SER A 18 14.62 -35.02 -13.90
N PRO A 19 13.51 -34.97 -13.13
CA PRO A 19 13.20 -33.82 -12.28
C PRO A 19 14.33 -33.43 -11.33
N ALA A 20 15.05 -34.42 -10.79
CA ALA A 20 16.20 -34.22 -9.90
C ALA A 20 17.39 -33.56 -10.61
N THR A 21 17.66 -33.95 -11.86
CA THR A 21 18.71 -33.30 -12.67
C THR A 21 18.34 -31.86 -13.00
N ILE A 22 17.09 -31.56 -13.39
CA ILE A 22 16.65 -30.16 -13.58
C ILE A 22 16.80 -29.37 -12.29
N TRP A 23 16.38 -29.93 -11.15
CA TRP A 23 16.51 -29.23 -9.86
C TRP A 23 17.97 -28.89 -9.54
N ARG A 24 18.91 -29.84 -9.71
CA ARG A 24 20.34 -29.58 -9.52
C ARG A 24 20.88 -28.53 -10.49
N LEU A 25 20.49 -28.57 -11.76
CA LEU A 25 20.92 -27.58 -12.76
C LEU A 25 20.43 -26.18 -12.39
N LEU A 26 19.17 -26.06 -11.96
CA LEU A 26 18.61 -24.79 -11.49
C LEU A 26 19.30 -24.29 -10.21
N ASP A 27 19.56 -25.18 -9.26
CA ASP A 27 20.26 -24.85 -8.01
C ASP A 27 21.70 -24.39 -8.27
N GLN A 28 22.45 -25.12 -9.12
CA GLN A 28 23.79 -24.75 -9.58
C GLN A 28 23.80 -23.40 -10.30
N ALA A 29 22.77 -23.11 -11.09
CA ALA A 29 22.62 -21.83 -11.78
C ALA A 29 22.05 -20.71 -10.88
N ALA A 30 21.77 -21.00 -9.61
CA ALA A 30 21.05 -20.10 -8.68
C ALA A 30 19.69 -19.59 -9.21
N ILE A 31 19.09 -20.32 -10.16
CA ILE A 31 17.78 -20.01 -10.73
C ILE A 31 16.71 -20.67 -9.85
N LYS A 32 15.77 -19.87 -9.35
CA LYS A 32 14.66 -20.34 -8.50
C LYS A 32 13.32 -20.03 -9.17
N PRO A 33 12.84 -20.82 -10.15
CA PRO A 33 11.66 -20.49 -10.96
C PRO A 33 10.35 -20.39 -10.16
N HIS A 34 10.31 -21.02 -8.97
CA HIS A 34 9.19 -20.93 -8.03
C HIS A 34 9.19 -19.62 -7.22
N ARG A 35 10.30 -18.88 -7.23
CA ARG A 35 10.40 -17.54 -6.65
C ARG A 35 10.15 -16.53 -7.75
N TRP A 36 9.23 -15.63 -7.49
CA TRP A 36 8.94 -14.49 -8.32
C TRP A 36 8.66 -13.31 -7.39
N HIS A 37 9.08 -12.13 -7.82
CA HIS A 37 8.77 -10.88 -7.12
C HIS A 37 8.14 -9.92 -8.12
N TYR A 38 7.20 -9.12 -7.64
CA TYR A 38 6.64 -8.03 -8.41
C TYR A 38 7.76 -7.02 -8.70
N TRP A 39 8.02 -6.74 -9.97
CA TRP A 39 9.05 -5.79 -10.40
C TRP A 39 8.36 -4.55 -10.97
N LEU A 40 8.43 -3.44 -10.24
CA LEU A 40 7.89 -2.16 -10.67
C LEU A 40 9.03 -1.13 -10.73
N ASN A 41 9.44 -0.79 -11.95
CA ASN A 41 10.34 0.32 -12.21
C ASN A 41 9.51 1.54 -12.61
N SER A 42 9.66 2.63 -11.86
CA SER A 42 9.09 3.92 -12.27
C SER A 42 9.86 4.46 -13.47
N THR A 43 9.13 4.85 -14.51
CA THR A 43 9.66 5.57 -15.69
C THR A 43 9.51 7.09 -15.55
N ASP A 44 9.12 7.59 -14.37
CA ASP A 44 9.02 9.02 -14.09
C ASP A 44 10.38 9.71 -14.35
N PRO A 45 10.47 10.68 -15.28
CA PRO A 45 11.72 11.39 -15.54
C PRO A 45 12.26 12.13 -14.31
N GLN A 46 11.40 12.40 -13.32
CA GLN A 46 11.75 13.06 -12.06
C GLN A 46 11.76 12.07 -10.88
N PHE A 47 11.86 10.76 -11.13
CA PHE A 47 11.79 9.72 -10.10
C PHE A 47 12.72 10.00 -8.93
N GLU A 48 14.01 10.21 -9.19
CA GLU A 48 15.03 10.34 -8.16
C GLU A 48 14.77 11.57 -7.27
N VAL A 49 14.43 12.72 -7.88
CA VAL A 49 14.14 13.96 -7.16
C VAL A 49 12.91 13.80 -6.27
N LYS A 50 11.80 13.32 -6.83
CA LYS A 50 10.54 13.10 -6.07
C LYS A 50 10.71 12.07 -4.97
N MET A 51 11.49 11.02 -5.22
CA MET A 51 11.80 10.00 -4.22
C MET A 51 12.63 10.59 -3.08
N GLN A 52 13.68 11.37 -3.38
CA GLN A 52 14.50 12.02 -2.37
C GLN A 52 13.70 13.02 -1.53
N GLU A 53 12.83 13.83 -2.17
CA GLU A 53 11.91 14.73 -1.47
C GLU A 53 11.01 13.96 -0.49
N LEU A 54 10.41 12.85 -0.95
CA LEU A 54 9.50 12.05 -0.15
C LEU A 54 10.21 11.31 1.00
N VAL A 55 11.39 10.74 0.75
CA VAL A 55 12.21 10.12 1.80
C VAL A 55 12.66 11.18 2.80
N GLY A 56 13.07 12.37 2.34
CA GLY A 56 13.40 13.49 3.21
C GLY A 56 12.24 13.89 4.11
N LEU A 57 11.02 13.90 3.57
CA LEU A 57 9.79 14.16 4.34
C LEU A 57 9.57 13.09 5.43
N TYR A 58 9.74 11.80 5.11
CA TYR A 58 9.62 10.73 6.11
C TYR A 58 10.68 10.81 7.21
N LEU A 59 11.92 11.14 6.86
CA LEU A 59 13.01 11.31 7.84
C LEU A 59 12.74 12.47 8.80
N GLN A 60 12.00 13.50 8.35
CA GLN A 60 11.63 14.65 9.16
C GLN A 60 10.32 14.48 9.93
N ALA A 61 9.54 13.43 9.66
CA ALA A 61 8.19 13.24 10.18
C ALA A 61 8.10 13.38 11.70
N LEU A 62 9.02 12.77 12.46
CA LEU A 62 9.02 12.87 13.92
C LEU A 62 9.31 14.29 14.41
N ALA A 63 10.24 15.00 13.77
CA ALA A 63 10.57 16.38 14.12
C ALA A 63 9.44 17.34 13.75
N MET A 64 8.73 17.09 12.64
CA MET A 64 7.52 17.80 12.25
C MET A 64 6.40 17.59 13.28
N TYR A 65 6.16 16.35 13.69
CA TYR A 65 5.17 16.00 14.70
C TYR A 65 5.43 16.68 16.06
N GLN A 66 6.69 16.79 16.48
CA GLN A 66 7.08 17.51 17.69
C GLN A 66 6.77 19.03 17.62
N ARG A 67 6.68 19.60 16.41
CA ARG A 67 6.22 20.98 16.17
C ARG A 67 4.71 21.09 15.96
N GLY A 68 3.98 19.98 16.04
CA GLY A 68 2.53 19.90 15.82
C GLY A 68 2.10 19.71 14.36
N GLU A 69 3.04 19.62 13.42
CA GLU A 69 2.74 19.33 12.01
C GLU A 69 2.44 17.83 11.82
N ILE A 70 1.53 17.48 10.91
CA ILE A 70 1.11 16.08 10.72
C ILE A 70 1.45 15.61 9.31
N LEU A 71 2.00 14.41 9.19
CA LEU A 71 2.29 13.75 7.91
C LEU A 71 1.51 12.44 7.81
N LEU A 72 0.61 12.34 6.82
CA LEU A 72 -0.12 11.11 6.53
C LEU A 72 0.24 10.54 5.16
N CYS A 73 0.43 9.23 5.11
CA CYS A 73 0.42 8.43 3.90
C CYS A 73 -1.00 7.94 3.65
N VAL A 74 -1.63 8.35 2.53
CA VAL A 74 -3.04 8.07 2.23
C VAL A 74 -3.15 7.27 0.95
N ASP A 75 -3.99 6.23 0.98
CA ASP A 75 -4.32 5.40 -0.20
C ASP A 75 -5.60 4.58 0.04
N GLU A 76 -6.07 3.87 -0.98
CA GLU A 76 -7.20 2.95 -0.90
C GLU A 76 -6.84 1.48 -1.06
N LYS A 77 -7.23 0.67 -0.08
CA LYS A 77 -7.33 -0.78 -0.27
C LYS A 77 -8.69 -1.14 -0.84
N THR A 78 -8.70 -1.48 -2.11
CA THR A 78 -9.93 -1.72 -2.87
C THR A 78 -10.34 -3.19 -2.89
N SER A 79 -11.62 -3.45 -3.17
CA SER A 79 -12.15 -4.80 -3.42
C SER A 79 -11.91 -5.79 -2.27
N ILE A 80 -11.94 -5.32 -1.02
CA ILE A 80 -11.84 -6.17 0.16
C ILE A 80 -13.11 -7.02 0.24
N GLN A 81 -12.95 -8.33 0.09
CA GLN A 81 -14.08 -9.23 -0.04
C GLN A 81 -14.53 -9.82 1.29
N ALA A 82 -15.84 -9.77 1.55
CA ALA A 82 -16.46 -10.49 2.66
C ALA A 82 -16.73 -11.95 2.24
N LEU A 83 -15.95 -12.87 2.82
CA LEU A 83 -16.01 -14.30 2.57
C LEU A 83 -16.41 -15.02 3.87
N GLU A 84 -17.53 -15.73 3.83
CA GLU A 84 -17.98 -16.60 4.92
C GLU A 84 -17.65 -18.05 4.59
N ARG A 85 -17.03 -18.78 5.51
CA ARG A 85 -16.72 -20.20 5.35
C ARG A 85 -17.97 -21.04 5.53
N LYS A 86 -18.22 -22.00 4.63
CA LYS A 86 -19.40 -22.90 4.78
C LYS A 86 -19.31 -23.79 6.01
N HIS A 87 -18.08 -24.10 6.45
CA HIS A 87 -17.83 -24.88 7.65
C HIS A 87 -16.83 -24.15 8.56
N PRO A 88 -16.99 -24.26 9.90
CA PRO A 88 -16.09 -23.62 10.85
C PRO A 88 -14.63 -24.04 10.66
N THR A 89 -13.72 -23.10 10.89
CA THR A 89 -12.28 -23.41 10.94
C THR A 89 -12.02 -24.43 12.04
N ILE A 90 -11.31 -25.51 11.69
CA ILE A 90 -10.87 -26.51 12.67
C ILE A 90 -9.52 -26.05 13.23
N PRO A 91 -9.42 -25.69 14.52
CA PRO A 91 -8.18 -25.23 15.11
C PRO A 91 -7.12 -26.33 15.06
N GLY A 92 -5.87 -25.94 14.81
CA GLY A 92 -4.74 -26.85 14.99
C GLY A 92 -4.60 -27.26 16.46
N GLN A 93 -4.20 -28.50 16.68
CA GLN A 93 -3.84 -29.06 18.00
C GLN A 93 -2.43 -29.62 17.93
N ALA A 94 -1.88 -30.12 19.04
CA ALA A 94 -0.57 -30.78 19.04
C ALA A 94 -0.53 -31.90 17.98
N GLY A 95 0.39 -31.80 17.03
CA GLY A 95 0.51 -32.75 15.90
C GLY A 95 -0.42 -32.50 14.71
N SER A 96 -1.22 -31.43 14.70
CA SER A 96 -2.09 -31.08 13.57
C SER A 96 -2.06 -29.59 13.20
N ILE A 97 -2.31 -29.29 11.93
CA ILE A 97 -2.41 -27.91 11.43
C ILE A 97 -3.86 -27.43 11.42
N THR A 98 -4.06 -26.11 11.51
CA THR A 98 -5.36 -25.48 11.28
C THR A 98 -5.88 -25.82 9.90
N LYS A 99 -7.14 -26.26 9.81
CA LYS A 99 -7.83 -26.53 8.53
C LYS A 99 -8.86 -25.44 8.29
N ILE A 100 -8.77 -24.79 7.14
CA ILE A 100 -9.70 -23.73 6.72
C ILE A 100 -10.54 -24.29 5.57
N GLU A 101 -11.85 -24.10 5.64
CA GLU A 101 -12.76 -24.54 4.59
C GLU A 101 -12.47 -23.82 3.27
N HIS A 102 -12.39 -24.59 2.19
CA HIS A 102 -12.12 -24.09 0.86
C HIS A 102 -13.36 -23.45 0.23
N GLU A 103 -14.55 -23.98 0.54
CA GLU A 103 -15.81 -23.41 0.09
C GLU A 103 -16.21 -22.18 0.92
N TYR A 104 -16.81 -21.20 0.24
CA TYR A 104 -17.24 -19.98 0.87
C TYR A 104 -18.47 -19.39 0.19
N THR A 105 -19.21 -18.57 0.95
CA THR A 105 -20.25 -17.68 0.46
C THR A 105 -19.68 -16.27 0.31
N ARG A 106 -20.02 -15.60 -0.80
CA ARG A 106 -19.57 -14.22 -1.07
C ARG A 106 -20.66 -13.24 -0.64
N HIS A 107 -20.31 -12.29 0.22
CA HIS A 107 -21.23 -11.25 0.72
C HIS A 107 -21.05 -9.88 0.05
N GLY A 108 -20.13 -9.78 -0.91
CA GLY A 108 -19.79 -8.54 -1.61
C GLY A 108 -18.42 -7.99 -1.19
N THR A 109 -18.18 -6.72 -1.53
CA THR A 109 -16.88 -6.06 -1.31
C THR A 109 -17.01 -4.70 -0.63
N ARG A 110 -15.88 -4.24 -0.08
CA ARG A 110 -15.65 -2.88 0.43
C ARG A 110 -14.35 -2.29 -0.08
N CYS A 111 -14.31 -0.98 -0.10
CA CYS A 111 -13.10 -0.18 -0.24
C CYS A 111 -12.79 0.44 1.13
N LEU A 112 -11.52 0.44 1.50
CA LEU A 112 -11.00 1.14 2.67
C LEU A 112 -10.10 2.26 2.17
N THR A 113 -10.51 3.52 2.32
CA THR A 113 -9.59 4.66 2.24
C THR A 113 -8.96 4.82 3.61
N ALA A 114 -7.64 4.84 3.69
CA ALA A 114 -6.94 4.94 4.98
C ALA A 114 -5.74 5.88 4.91
N GLY A 115 -5.41 6.46 6.05
CA GLY A 115 -4.30 7.38 6.26
C GLY A 115 -3.43 6.90 7.41
N PHE A 116 -2.17 6.60 7.14
CA PHE A 116 -1.16 6.22 8.13
C PHE A 116 -0.37 7.46 8.54
N GLU A 117 -0.49 7.87 9.80
CA GLU A 117 0.26 8.98 10.35
C GLU A 117 1.68 8.51 10.67
N VAL A 118 2.67 9.11 10.01
CA VAL A 118 4.04 8.56 9.92
C VAL A 118 4.79 8.62 11.26
N ALA A 119 4.56 9.65 12.07
CA ALA A 119 5.34 9.90 13.30
C ALA A 119 4.85 9.12 14.53
N THR A 120 3.62 8.61 14.51
CA THR A 120 3.02 7.80 15.59
C THR A 120 2.72 6.40 15.12
N GLY A 121 2.53 6.21 13.82
CA GLY A 121 2.04 4.98 13.22
C GLY A 121 0.55 4.76 13.43
N GLN A 122 -0.24 5.75 13.84
CA GLN A 122 -1.70 5.63 13.96
C GLN A 122 -2.38 5.59 12.58
N VAL A 123 -3.57 4.99 12.50
CA VAL A 123 -4.30 4.85 11.24
C VAL A 123 -5.72 5.40 11.34
N LEU A 124 -6.05 6.32 10.44
CA LEU A 124 -7.42 6.71 10.16
C LEU A 124 -7.97 5.84 9.02
N GLY A 125 -9.18 5.30 9.17
CA GLY A 125 -9.82 4.49 8.13
C GLY A 125 -11.27 4.89 7.86
N MET A 126 -11.68 4.81 6.60
CA MET A 126 -13.06 4.96 6.17
C MET A 126 -13.44 3.86 5.19
N LEU A 127 -14.48 3.10 5.54
CA LEU A 127 -15.02 2.02 4.71
C LEU A 127 -16.21 2.49 3.90
N THR A 128 -16.20 2.17 2.62
CA THR A 128 -17.27 2.51 1.68
C THR A 128 -17.51 1.37 0.68
N PRO A 129 -18.69 1.30 0.04
CA PRO A 129 -18.93 0.33 -1.03
C PRO A 129 -18.02 0.53 -2.25
N ASN A 130 -17.67 1.77 -2.56
CA ASN A 130 -16.88 2.17 -3.73
C ASN A 130 -15.99 3.39 -3.39
N ARG A 131 -15.16 3.82 -4.35
CA ARG A 131 -14.17 4.91 -4.17
C ARG A 131 -14.28 6.02 -5.23
N PRO A 132 -15.45 6.63 -5.45
CA PRO A 132 -15.56 7.78 -6.31
C PRO A 132 -14.83 8.98 -5.67
N ALA A 133 -14.63 10.06 -6.43
CA ALA A 133 -13.86 11.20 -5.97
C ALA A 133 -14.43 11.87 -4.71
N GLU A 134 -15.75 11.81 -4.51
CA GLU A 134 -16.47 12.29 -3.33
C GLU A 134 -16.01 11.57 -2.06
N VAL A 135 -15.74 10.26 -2.14
CA VAL A 135 -15.26 9.47 -1.01
C VAL A 135 -13.85 9.91 -0.61
N PHE A 136 -12.98 10.20 -1.58
CA PHE A 136 -11.65 10.71 -1.27
C PHE A 136 -11.71 12.12 -0.66
N ALA A 137 -12.52 13.02 -1.23
CA ALA A 137 -12.72 14.36 -0.66
C ALA A 137 -13.30 14.29 0.77
N GLU A 138 -14.25 13.40 1.02
CA GLU A 138 -14.79 13.13 2.36
C GLU A 138 -13.73 12.61 3.32
N PHE A 139 -12.83 11.72 2.86
CA PHE A 139 -11.70 11.26 3.67
C PHE A 139 -10.79 12.42 4.05
N VAL A 140 -10.41 13.26 3.09
CA VAL A 140 -9.56 14.43 3.32
C VAL A 140 -10.24 15.40 4.30
N ARG A 141 -11.55 15.60 4.20
CA ARG A 141 -12.31 16.42 5.16
C ARG A 141 -12.19 15.86 6.59
N ARG A 142 -12.35 14.54 6.76
CA ARG A 142 -12.17 13.90 8.08
C ARG A 142 -10.75 14.05 8.62
N VAL A 143 -9.74 14.00 7.75
CA VAL A 143 -8.34 14.27 8.14
C VAL A 143 -8.19 15.72 8.60
N CYS A 144 -8.69 16.68 7.84
CA CYS A 144 -8.73 18.10 8.19
C CYS A 144 -9.42 18.32 9.54
N ASP A 145 -10.61 17.75 9.75
CA ASP A 145 -11.35 17.82 11.01
C ASP A 145 -10.55 17.21 12.18
N ARG A 146 -9.98 16.01 11.99
CA ARG A 146 -9.20 15.29 13.01
C ARG A 146 -7.95 16.04 13.45
N TYR A 147 -7.36 16.84 12.56
CA TYR A 147 -6.13 17.59 12.80
C TYR A 147 -6.33 19.11 12.62
N ALA A 148 -7.53 19.61 12.95
CA ALA A 148 -7.90 21.01 12.78
C ALA A 148 -7.04 22.00 13.59
N GLN A 149 -6.26 21.52 14.56
CA GLN A 149 -5.33 22.33 15.35
C GLN A 149 -3.87 22.26 14.86
N ALA A 150 -3.54 21.35 13.94
CA ALA A 150 -2.16 21.18 13.46
C ALA A 150 -1.76 22.31 12.49
N PRO A 151 -0.69 23.09 12.76
CA PRO A 151 -0.29 24.23 11.93
C PRO A 151 -0.07 23.89 10.45
N SER A 152 0.32 22.65 10.13
CA SER A 152 0.47 22.14 8.77
C SER A 152 0.05 20.68 8.69
N LEU A 153 -0.58 20.31 7.57
CA LEU A 153 -0.96 18.94 7.21
C LEU A 153 -0.30 18.57 5.88
N HIS A 154 0.40 17.43 5.88
CA HIS A 154 1.06 16.88 4.71
C HIS A 154 0.43 15.54 4.34
N LEU A 155 -0.05 15.43 3.11
CA LEU A 155 -0.69 14.20 2.60
C LEU A 155 0.13 13.61 1.46
N VAL A 156 0.74 12.46 1.70
CA VAL A 156 1.40 11.66 0.67
C VAL A 156 0.36 10.80 -0.02
N VAL A 157 0.25 10.90 -1.34
CA VAL A 157 -0.71 10.18 -2.17
C VAL A 157 -0.08 9.72 -3.49
N ASP A 158 -0.68 8.73 -4.13
CA ASP A 158 -0.30 8.33 -5.48
C ASP A 158 -0.87 9.30 -6.55
N ASN A 159 -0.72 8.95 -7.83
CA ASN A 159 -1.15 9.78 -8.97
C ASN A 159 -2.56 9.45 -9.49
N LEU A 160 -3.42 8.78 -8.72
CA LEU A 160 -4.80 8.49 -9.11
C LEU A 160 -5.60 9.80 -9.26
N SER A 161 -6.45 9.87 -10.28
CA SER A 161 -7.20 11.10 -10.62
C SER A 161 -8.19 11.56 -9.55
N THR A 162 -8.65 10.65 -8.69
CA THR A 162 -9.47 10.96 -7.52
C THR A 162 -8.71 11.79 -6.48
N HIS A 163 -7.39 11.58 -6.34
CA HIS A 163 -6.56 12.25 -5.34
C HIS A 163 -6.34 13.75 -5.62
N TYR A 164 -6.51 14.16 -6.88
CA TYR A 164 -6.47 15.56 -7.30
C TYR A 164 -7.77 15.97 -8.02
N HIS A 165 -8.90 15.40 -7.60
CA HIS A 165 -10.19 15.79 -8.13
C HIS A 165 -10.55 17.22 -7.74
N VAL A 166 -11.40 17.89 -8.54
CA VAL A 166 -11.79 19.29 -8.28
C VAL A 166 -12.48 19.46 -6.92
N LEU A 167 -13.22 18.44 -6.46
CA LEU A 167 -13.86 18.42 -5.14
C LEU A 167 -12.84 18.53 -4.01
N THR A 168 -11.74 17.77 -4.09
CA THR A 168 -10.65 17.85 -3.12
C THR A 168 -9.97 19.21 -3.17
N CYS A 169 -9.71 19.74 -4.36
CA CYS A 169 -9.12 21.08 -4.49
C CYS A 169 -10.02 22.16 -3.87
N GLN A 170 -11.34 22.12 -4.12
CA GLN A 170 -12.27 23.09 -3.55
C GLN A 170 -12.33 22.97 -2.03
N LEU A 171 -12.42 21.74 -1.49
CA LEU A 171 -12.36 21.50 -0.05
C LEU A 171 -11.10 22.11 0.58
N ILE A 172 -9.93 21.91 -0.03
CA ILE A 172 -8.67 22.46 0.48
C ILE A 172 -8.61 23.98 0.36
N ALA A 173 -9.16 24.55 -0.71
CA ALA A 173 -9.27 26.00 -0.88
C ALA A 173 -10.12 26.63 0.24
N ASP A 174 -11.29 26.05 0.50
CA ASP A 174 -12.19 26.49 1.56
C ASP A 174 -11.53 26.33 2.93
N TRP A 175 -10.85 25.21 3.17
CA TRP A 175 -10.17 24.93 4.45
C TRP A 175 -8.96 25.84 4.71
N CYS A 176 -8.23 26.21 3.66
CA CYS A 176 -7.05 27.07 3.77
C CYS A 176 -7.38 28.56 3.57
N ASP A 177 -8.65 28.91 3.32
CA ASP A 177 -9.10 30.26 2.98
C ASP A 177 -8.25 30.92 1.87
N CYS A 178 -8.13 30.22 0.74
CA CYS A 178 -7.28 30.67 -0.37
C CYS A 178 -7.94 30.47 -1.74
N ASP A 179 -7.58 31.32 -2.71
CA ASP A 179 -8.00 31.15 -4.11
C ASP A 179 -7.25 29.98 -4.77
N PRO A 180 -7.95 28.93 -5.24
CA PRO A 180 -7.28 27.81 -5.91
C PRO A 180 -6.85 28.12 -7.35
N GLY A 181 -7.25 29.27 -7.90
CA GLY A 181 -7.03 29.63 -9.28
C GLY A 181 -7.73 28.67 -10.26
N PRO A 182 -7.23 28.53 -11.51
CA PRO A 182 -7.89 27.70 -12.50
C PRO A 182 -7.68 26.21 -12.23
N LEU A 183 -8.74 25.45 -11.98
CA LEU A 183 -8.69 23.99 -11.72
C LEU A 183 -9.09 23.10 -12.91
N LYS A 184 -8.86 23.56 -14.15
CA LYS A 184 -9.38 22.90 -15.37
C LYS A 184 -8.65 21.60 -15.71
N THR A 185 -7.34 21.53 -15.46
CA THR A 185 -6.51 20.37 -15.83
C THR A 185 -6.01 19.61 -14.60
N GLY A 186 -5.57 18.37 -14.80
CA GLY A 186 -4.91 17.61 -13.74
C GLY A 186 -3.62 18.27 -13.25
N ALA A 187 -2.86 18.89 -14.17
CA ALA A 187 -1.62 19.60 -13.83
C ALA A 187 -1.89 20.81 -12.92
N GLN A 188 -2.91 21.61 -13.25
CA GLN A 188 -3.33 22.75 -12.44
C GLN A 188 -3.79 22.31 -11.04
N ARG A 189 -4.61 21.26 -10.96
CA ARG A 189 -5.08 20.72 -9.67
C ARG A 189 -3.93 20.20 -8.81
N LYS A 190 -2.97 19.48 -9.40
CA LYS A 190 -1.76 19.07 -8.68
C LYS A 190 -0.90 20.25 -8.26
N GLN A 191 -0.75 21.27 -9.10
CA GLN A 191 0.01 22.47 -8.76
C GLN A 191 -0.60 23.18 -7.55
N PHE A 192 -1.92 23.38 -7.55
CA PHE A 192 -2.64 23.92 -6.39
C PHE A 192 -2.39 23.06 -5.15
N LEU A 193 -2.66 21.76 -5.21
CA LEU A 193 -2.52 20.88 -4.03
C LEU A 193 -1.09 20.77 -3.48
N ARG A 194 -0.05 20.93 -4.33
CA ARG A 194 1.36 20.85 -3.93
C ARG A 194 1.94 22.13 -3.35
N ASP A 195 1.26 23.27 -3.52
CA ASP A 195 1.87 24.54 -3.16
C ASP A 195 2.08 24.65 -1.63
N PRO A 196 3.33 24.85 -1.17
CA PRO A 196 3.71 24.81 0.24
C PRO A 196 3.29 26.04 1.04
N ALA A 197 2.76 27.08 0.38
CA ALA A 197 2.24 28.27 1.07
C ALA A 197 0.93 27.98 1.83
N LYS A 198 0.24 26.88 1.49
CA LYS A 198 -1.00 26.47 2.15
C LYS A 198 -0.73 25.62 3.37
N ARG A 199 -1.69 25.64 4.29
CA ARG A 199 -1.71 24.77 5.47
C ARG A 199 -1.82 23.28 5.14
N VAL A 200 -2.49 22.93 4.04
CA VAL A 200 -2.61 21.53 3.60
C VAL A 200 -1.84 21.34 2.29
N VAL A 201 -0.82 20.48 2.33
CA VAL A 201 0.12 20.25 1.22
C VAL A 201 0.10 18.79 0.82
N PHE A 202 -0.13 18.51 -0.46
CA PHE A 202 -0.10 17.18 -1.02
C PHE A 202 1.28 16.89 -1.62
N HIS A 203 1.78 15.69 -1.35
CA HIS A 203 3.02 15.16 -1.89
C HIS A 203 2.69 13.95 -2.75
N PHE A 204 2.89 14.06 -4.06
CA PHE A 204 2.59 12.98 -4.98
C PHE A 204 3.81 12.07 -5.13
N THR A 205 3.62 10.75 -4.96
CA THR A 205 4.68 9.79 -5.26
C THR A 205 5.12 9.92 -6.73
N PRO A 206 6.33 9.46 -7.10
CA PRO A 206 6.64 9.23 -8.51
C PRO A 206 5.59 8.32 -9.16
N THR A 207 5.34 8.52 -10.47
CA THR A 207 4.42 7.63 -11.20
C THR A 207 4.94 6.20 -11.21
N HIS A 208 4.07 5.21 -11.00
CA HIS A 208 4.45 3.81 -10.84
C HIS A 208 5.43 3.55 -9.68
N ALA A 209 5.33 4.33 -8.60
CA ALA A 209 6.11 4.14 -7.38
C ALA A 209 5.24 4.19 -6.11
N SER A 210 4.03 3.61 -6.15
CA SER A 210 3.14 3.55 -4.97
C SER A 210 3.76 2.77 -3.81
N TRP A 211 4.74 1.91 -4.07
CA TRP A 211 5.54 1.22 -3.04
C TRP A 211 6.33 2.18 -2.13
N LEU A 212 6.50 3.46 -2.49
CA LEU A 212 7.04 4.50 -1.62
C LEU A 212 6.00 5.05 -0.61
N ASN A 213 4.71 4.74 -0.77
CA ASN A 213 3.65 5.19 0.12
C ASN A 213 3.55 4.24 1.32
N GLN A 214 3.87 4.72 2.54
CA GLN A 214 4.02 3.83 3.71
C GLN A 214 2.72 3.14 4.13
N ILE A 215 1.55 3.67 3.76
CA ILE A 215 0.26 3.02 4.02
C ILE A 215 0.16 1.62 3.41
N GLU A 216 0.86 1.35 2.30
CA GLU A 216 0.91 0.01 1.68
C GLU A 216 1.51 -1.05 2.61
N ILE A 217 2.45 -0.64 3.48
CA ILE A 217 3.03 -1.48 4.53
C ILE A 217 1.93 -1.86 5.54
N TRP A 218 1.12 -0.89 5.95
CA TRP A 218 0.00 -1.14 6.86
C TRP A 218 -1.08 -2.01 6.21
N PHE A 219 -1.41 -1.79 4.93
CA PHE A 219 -2.34 -2.66 4.19
C PHE A 219 -1.86 -4.10 4.09
N SER A 220 -0.55 -4.33 3.97
CA SER A 220 0.04 -5.68 4.06
C SER A 220 -0.20 -6.30 5.45
N THR A 221 -0.07 -5.51 6.52
CA THR A 221 -0.34 -5.94 7.88
C THR A 221 -1.82 -6.26 8.10
N LEU A 222 -2.74 -5.39 7.69
CA LEU A 222 -4.18 -5.64 7.70
C LEU A 222 -4.51 -6.93 6.93
N THR A 223 -3.93 -7.11 5.75
CA THR A 223 -4.16 -8.31 4.93
C THR A 223 -3.71 -9.57 5.65
N ARG A 224 -2.51 -9.57 6.22
CA ARG A 224 -1.96 -10.75 6.91
C ARG A 224 -2.70 -11.10 8.19
N LYS A 225 -3.08 -10.08 8.98
CA LYS A 225 -3.67 -10.27 10.32
C LYS A 225 -5.18 -10.46 10.31
N VAL A 226 -5.89 -9.84 9.39
CA VAL A 226 -7.36 -9.82 9.37
C VAL A 226 -7.92 -10.51 8.14
N LEU A 227 -7.48 -10.11 6.94
CA LEU A 227 -8.20 -10.46 5.71
C LEU A 227 -7.88 -11.87 5.19
N ARG A 228 -6.60 -12.27 5.18
CA ARG A 228 -6.13 -13.50 4.50
C ARG A 228 -6.76 -14.78 5.04
N ARG A 229 -7.03 -14.81 6.34
CA ARG A 229 -7.67 -15.94 7.04
C ARG A 229 -8.98 -15.51 7.72
N GLY A 230 -9.51 -14.35 7.33
CA GLY A 230 -10.75 -13.84 7.87
C GLY A 230 -11.94 -14.70 7.45
N ASP A 231 -12.94 -14.69 8.30
CA ASP A 231 -14.25 -15.29 8.09
C ASP A 231 -15.28 -14.20 8.40
N PHE A 232 -16.10 -13.83 7.42
CA PHE A 232 -16.94 -12.65 7.44
C PHE A 232 -18.36 -13.00 7.00
N GLY A 233 -19.28 -13.11 7.96
CA GLY A 233 -20.67 -13.52 7.71
C GLY A 233 -21.54 -12.45 7.01
N SER A 234 -21.01 -11.24 6.85
CA SER A 234 -21.66 -10.14 6.13
C SER A 234 -20.67 -9.02 5.85
N LEU A 235 -21.11 -8.01 5.08
CA LEU A 235 -20.38 -6.75 4.90
C LEU A 235 -20.23 -5.98 6.22
N VAL A 236 -21.27 -5.99 7.07
CA VAL A 236 -21.24 -5.32 8.38
C VAL A 236 -20.21 -5.97 9.30
N ASP A 237 -20.12 -7.30 9.29
CA ASP A 237 -19.11 -8.03 10.07
C ASP A 237 -17.68 -7.75 9.56
N LEU A 238 -17.48 -7.70 8.24
CA LEU A 238 -16.22 -7.28 7.64
C LEU A 238 -15.82 -5.87 8.11
N GLU A 239 -16.73 -4.90 7.99
CA GLU A 239 -16.47 -3.51 8.39
C GLU A 239 -16.11 -3.43 9.88
N LYS A 240 -16.91 -4.07 10.75
CA LYS A 240 -16.68 -4.11 12.19
C LYS A 240 -15.30 -4.68 12.54
N LYS A 241 -14.88 -5.78 11.91
CA LYS A 241 -13.58 -6.42 12.16
C LYS A 241 -12.41 -5.57 11.67
N ILE A 242 -12.55 -4.87 10.56
CA ILE A 242 -11.52 -3.94 10.07
C ILE A 242 -11.39 -2.75 11.03
N LEU A 243 -12.49 -2.13 11.43
CA LEU A 243 -12.48 -1.00 12.37
C LEU A 243 -11.91 -1.41 13.74
N ALA A 244 -12.34 -2.55 14.28
CA ALA A 244 -11.78 -3.08 15.53
C ALA A 244 -10.28 -3.38 15.43
N PHE A 245 -9.79 -3.78 14.25
CA PHE A 245 -8.35 -3.96 14.05
C PHE A 245 -7.61 -2.63 13.96
N ILE A 246 -8.19 -1.57 13.38
CA ILE A 246 -7.62 -0.23 13.41
C ILE A 246 -7.48 0.24 14.87
N ASP A 247 -8.55 0.12 15.67
CA ASP A 247 -8.52 0.47 17.10
C ASP A 247 -7.44 -0.34 17.85
N TYR A 248 -7.41 -1.66 17.65
CA TYR A 248 -6.38 -2.53 18.24
C TYR A 248 -4.97 -2.13 17.81
N HIS A 249 -4.78 -1.82 16.53
CA HIS A 249 -3.50 -1.40 15.97
C HIS A 249 -3.03 -0.10 16.63
N ASP A 250 -3.90 0.89 16.71
CA ASP A 250 -3.55 2.21 17.24
C ASP A 250 -3.19 2.18 18.73
N VAL A 251 -3.78 1.25 19.50
CA VAL A 251 -3.47 1.07 20.92
C VAL A 251 -2.22 0.22 21.15
N HIS A 252 -2.01 -0.84 20.35
CA HIS A 252 -1.04 -1.88 20.70
C HIS A 252 0.14 -2.02 19.73
N LEU A 253 0.02 -1.54 18.51
CA LEU A 253 0.98 -1.79 17.42
C LEU A 253 1.52 -0.51 16.78
N ALA A 254 0.82 0.63 16.93
CA ALA A 254 1.21 1.90 16.35
C ALA A 254 2.61 2.30 16.82
N LYS A 255 3.49 2.45 15.83
CA LYS A 255 4.84 2.97 15.96
C LYS A 255 5.29 3.45 14.57
N PRO A 256 6.20 4.44 14.49
CA PRO A 256 6.84 4.80 13.25
C PRO A 256 7.46 3.58 12.56
N TYR A 257 7.31 3.49 11.24
CA TYR A 257 8.04 2.51 10.47
C TYR A 257 9.51 2.92 10.32
N GLN A 258 10.41 1.98 10.58
CA GLN A 258 11.82 2.17 10.28
C GLN A 258 12.01 2.05 8.77
N TRP A 259 12.15 3.20 8.12
CA TRP A 259 12.35 3.25 6.67
C TRP A 259 13.83 3.13 6.34
N THR A 260 14.22 2.03 5.69
CA THR A 260 15.56 1.86 5.12
C THR A 260 15.43 1.76 3.61
N TYR A 261 15.71 2.85 2.90
CA TYR A 261 15.81 2.85 1.43
C TYR A 261 17.23 3.22 1.02
N THR A 262 17.95 2.27 0.43
CA THR A 262 19.36 2.44 0.03
C THR A 262 19.53 2.88 -1.43
N GLY A 263 18.47 3.32 -2.11
CA GLY A 263 18.61 4.12 -3.33
C GLY A 263 19.24 3.46 -4.55
N LYS A 264 19.20 2.13 -4.70
CA LYS A 264 19.65 1.48 -5.94
C LYS A 264 18.47 0.94 -6.74
N PRO A 265 17.92 1.73 -7.69
CA PRO A 265 17.11 1.17 -8.76
C PRO A 265 17.94 0.07 -9.44
N LEU A 266 17.34 -1.09 -9.70
CA LEU A 266 17.95 -2.06 -10.59
C LEU A 266 17.87 -1.48 -12.01
N VAL A 267 18.92 -0.78 -12.40
CA VAL A 267 19.12 -0.36 -13.79
C VAL A 267 19.27 -1.65 -14.60
N ALA A 268 18.45 -1.78 -15.64
CA ALA A 268 18.55 -2.87 -16.58
C ALA A 268 19.81 -2.70 -17.45
N GLU A 269 20.98 -2.93 -16.87
CA GLU A 269 22.20 -3.22 -17.62
C GLU A 269 22.74 -4.57 -17.19
N ALA A 270 22.99 -5.38 -18.21
CA ALA A 270 23.40 -6.76 -18.08
C ALA A 270 24.70 -6.89 -17.26
N LYS A 271 24.55 -7.33 -16.00
CA LYS A 271 25.40 -8.32 -15.36
C LYS A 271 24.79 -8.71 -14.02
N VAL A 272 24.63 -10.02 -13.84
CA VAL A 272 24.17 -10.65 -12.61
C VAL A 272 25.07 -10.21 -11.46
N VAL A 273 24.54 -9.33 -10.62
CA VAL A 273 24.92 -9.24 -9.20
C VAL A 273 23.62 -9.24 -8.44
N SER A 274 23.31 -10.38 -7.82
CA SER A 274 22.20 -10.51 -6.90
C SER A 274 22.44 -9.57 -5.71
N LEU A 275 21.66 -8.50 -5.64
CA LEU A 275 21.52 -7.70 -4.42
C LEU A 275 20.07 -7.84 -3.94
N GLU A 276 19.95 -8.15 -2.66
CA GLU A 276 18.71 -8.45 -1.96
C GLU A 276 17.70 -7.31 -2.13
N ILE A 277 16.53 -7.66 -2.68
CA ILE A 277 15.37 -6.79 -2.80
C ILE A 277 14.48 -7.06 -1.58
N TYR A 278 14.22 -6.00 -0.79
CA TYR A 278 13.20 -5.88 0.25
C TYR A 278 12.99 -7.10 1.17
N GLU A 279 13.83 -7.27 2.18
CA GLU A 279 13.29 -7.66 3.49
C GLU A 279 12.89 -6.39 4.24
N MET A 280 11.61 -6.01 4.13
CA MET A 280 11.02 -5.18 5.19
C MET A 280 10.93 -6.05 6.44
N ARG A 281 11.97 -5.98 7.28
CA ARG A 281 11.93 -6.55 8.62
C ARG A 281 11.07 -5.61 9.48
N TYR A 282 10.00 -6.16 10.04
CA TYR A 282 9.04 -5.50 10.93
C TYR A 282 9.42 -5.67 12.41
#